data_AF-A0A9D7F792-F1
#
_entry.id   AF-A0A9D7F792-F1
#
_cell.length_a   1.000
_cell.length_b   1.000
_cell.length_c   1.000
_cell.angle_alpha   90.00
_cell.angle_beta   90.00
_cell.angle_gamma   90.00
#
_symmetry.space_group_name_H-M   'P 1'
#
loop_
_entity.id
_entity.type
_entity.pdbx_description
1 polymer ?
#
loop_
_entity_poly.entity_id
_entity_poly.type
_entity_poly.pdbx_seq_one_letter_code
_entity_poly.pdbx_strand_id
1 'polypeptide(L)'
;MDAGGEIQWQKCLGGTKDDYARTVLQTPDDGFIVVGLTWSDDGDVSEIHSEYNDNWVVKLGGAGEIQWQKCFGGTGAEQAYTAIQTIDGGYLIAGESSSNDGDVSSNHGGYDAWLVKFNSAGEIQWQNPMAERAMMMLNLSIKPKMADLSWLEKPSPTMAMSPVFTAEWISRS
;
A
#
# COMPACT_ATOMS: atom_id res chain seq x y z
N MET A 1 -14.08 5.85 25.40
CA MET A 1 -14.78 6.29 26.63
C MET A 1 -16.24 6.49 26.29
N ASP A 2 -17.15 6.34 27.24
CA ASP A 2 -18.53 6.77 27.06
C ASP A 2 -18.67 8.30 27.15
N ALA A 3 -19.91 8.81 27.03
CA ALA A 3 -20.17 10.25 27.14
C ALA A 3 -19.88 10.83 28.54
N GLY A 4 -19.75 9.97 29.57
CA GLY A 4 -19.35 10.35 30.93
C GLY A 4 -17.84 10.31 31.16
N GLY A 5 -17.05 9.82 30.20
CA GLY A 5 -15.61 9.65 30.33
C GLY A 5 -15.18 8.31 30.92
N GLU A 6 -16.11 7.36 31.11
CA GLU A 6 -15.78 6.04 31.63
C GLU A 6 -15.12 5.15 30.55
N ILE A 7 -14.14 4.35 30.97
CA ILE A 7 -13.47 3.39 30.08
C ILE A 7 -14.43 2.24 29.81
N GLN A 8 -14.84 2.07 28.55
CA GLN A 8 -15.70 0.94 28.14
C GLN A 8 -14.90 -0.37 28.06
N TRP A 9 -13.68 -0.30 27.51
CA TRP A 9 -12.72 -1.39 27.49
C TRP A 9 -11.31 -0.84 27.31
N GLN A 10 -10.31 -1.65 27.64
CA GLN A 10 -8.90 -1.39 27.37
C GLN A 10 -8.20 -2.70 27.04
N LYS A 11 -7.20 -2.65 26.15
CA LYS A 11 -6.39 -3.80 25.76
C LYS A 11 -4.96 -3.35 25.47
N CYS A 12 -3.97 -4.11 25.96
CA CYS A 12 -2.60 -4.00 25.49
C CYS A 12 -2.44 -4.92 24.26
N LEU A 13 -1.86 -4.38 23.19
CA LEU A 13 -1.58 -5.10 21.96
C LEU A 13 -0.06 -5.25 21.82
N GLY A 14 0.41 -6.42 21.41
CA GLY A 14 1.82 -6.66 21.13
C GLY A 14 2.31 -8.03 21.58
N GLY A 15 3.62 -8.13 21.78
CA GLY A 15 4.31 -9.32 22.24
C GLY A 15 5.33 -9.02 23.34
N THR A 16 6.44 -9.75 23.36
CA THR A 16 7.47 -9.64 24.39
C THR A 16 8.50 -8.54 24.14
N LYS A 17 8.55 -7.99 22.91
CA LYS A 17 9.44 -6.88 22.54
C LYS A 17 8.65 -5.57 22.47
N ASP A 18 9.26 -4.56 21.86
CA ASP A 18 8.66 -3.23 21.75
C ASP A 18 7.56 -3.19 20.68
N ASP A 19 6.42 -2.61 21.06
CA ASP A 19 5.22 -2.45 20.23
C ASP A 19 4.68 -1.03 20.39
N TYR A 20 4.52 -0.30 19.29
CA TYR A 20 4.11 1.10 19.33
C TYR A 20 2.87 1.33 18.45
N ALA A 21 1.79 1.81 19.05
CA ALA A 21 0.63 2.33 18.30
C ALA A 21 0.87 3.80 17.89
N ARG A 22 0.68 4.12 16.61
CA ARG A 22 0.91 5.46 16.03
C ARG A 22 -0.38 6.14 15.58
N THR A 23 -1.33 5.38 15.05
CA THR A 23 -2.61 5.89 14.57
C THR A 23 -3.72 4.92 14.93
N VAL A 24 -4.89 5.44 15.30
CA VAL A 24 -6.12 4.67 15.50
C VAL A 24 -7.22 5.31 14.66
N LEU A 25 -7.89 4.51 13.84
CA LEU A 25 -9.02 4.92 13.01
C LEU A 25 -10.25 4.13 13.42
N GLN A 26 -11.35 4.79 13.76
CA GLN A 26 -12.63 4.10 13.94
C GLN A 26 -13.17 3.68 12.57
N THR A 27 -13.71 2.46 12.49
CA THR A 27 -14.22 1.88 11.24
C THR A 27 -15.76 1.92 11.22
N PRO A 28 -16.40 1.90 10.03
CA PRO A 28 -17.87 2.01 9.91
C PRO A 28 -18.68 0.87 10.56
N ASP A 29 -18.03 -0.25 10.87
CA ASP A 29 -18.57 -1.41 11.59
C ASP A 29 -18.37 -1.30 13.12
N ASP A 30 -18.21 -0.07 13.64
CA ASP A 30 -17.91 0.25 15.03
C ASP A 30 -16.62 -0.37 15.60
N GLY A 31 -15.76 -0.90 14.73
CA GLY A 31 -14.43 -1.38 15.09
C GLY A 31 -13.35 -0.30 15.01
N PHE A 32 -12.09 -0.75 15.03
CA PHE A 32 -10.93 0.12 14.96
C PHE A 32 -9.80 -0.49 14.13
N ILE A 33 -9.09 0.32 13.36
CA ILE A 33 -7.78 0.00 12.80
C ILE A 33 -6.72 0.69 13.65
N VAL A 34 -5.80 -0.08 14.21
CA VAL A 34 -4.60 0.41 14.88
C VAL A 34 -3.43 0.20 13.93
N VAL A 35 -2.66 1.25 13.67
CA VAL A 35 -1.44 1.21 12.86
C VAL A 35 -0.27 1.67 13.71
N GLY A 36 0.84 0.97 13.58
CA GLY A 36 2.05 1.25 14.29
C GLY A 36 3.20 0.40 13.79
N LEU A 37 4.04 -0.05 14.71
CA LEU A 37 5.19 -0.89 14.41
C LEU A 37 5.49 -1.85 15.57
N THR A 38 6.12 -2.98 15.24
CA THR A 38 6.39 -4.06 16.19
C THR A 38 7.77 -4.66 15.93
N TRP A 39 8.52 -4.92 17.00
CA TRP A 39 9.68 -5.83 16.97
C TRP A 39 9.31 -7.27 17.39
N SER A 40 8.08 -7.47 17.85
CA SER A 40 7.59 -8.71 18.44
C SER A 40 7.29 -9.77 17.38
N ASP A 41 7.60 -11.02 17.70
CA ASP A 41 7.32 -12.21 16.89
C ASP A 41 6.43 -13.23 17.64
N ASP A 42 5.78 -12.75 18.71
CA ASP A 42 4.94 -13.52 19.61
C ASP A 42 3.75 -12.69 20.15
N GLY A 43 2.96 -13.29 21.05
CA GLY A 43 1.78 -12.65 21.63
C GLY A 43 0.66 -12.49 20.61
N ASP A 44 0.22 -11.24 20.39
CA ASP A 44 -0.77 -10.90 19.36
C ASP A 44 -0.12 -10.79 17.96
N VAL A 45 1.21 -10.76 17.86
CA VAL A 45 1.93 -10.52 16.59
C VAL A 45 2.29 -11.84 15.91
N SER A 46 2.15 -11.87 14.58
CA SER A 46 2.63 -12.97 13.73
C SER A 46 2.96 -12.46 12.33
N GLU A 47 3.70 -13.26 11.56
CA GLU A 47 4.10 -12.93 10.18
C GLU A 47 5.07 -11.73 10.08
N ILE A 48 5.89 -11.47 11.11
CA ILE A 48 6.99 -10.49 11.00
C ILE A 48 8.04 -10.97 9.98
N HIS A 49 8.63 -10.04 9.24
CA HIS A 49 9.54 -10.36 8.15
C HIS A 49 10.99 -10.59 8.60
N SER A 50 11.41 -10.02 9.74
CA SER A 50 12.79 -10.15 10.23
C SER A 50 12.94 -9.88 11.74
N GLU A 51 14.18 -9.70 12.19
CA GLU A 51 14.52 -9.25 13.55
C GLU A 51 14.37 -7.72 13.73
N TYR A 52 14.23 -6.99 12.62
CA TYR A 52 13.85 -5.59 12.61
C TYR A 52 12.33 -5.45 12.67
N ASN A 53 11.86 -4.22 12.81
CA ASN A 53 10.45 -3.97 12.98
C ASN A 53 9.71 -3.75 11.66
N ASP A 54 8.51 -4.32 11.60
CA ASP A 54 7.56 -4.09 10.51
C ASP A 54 6.55 -3.01 10.90
N ASN A 55 5.83 -2.49 9.91
CA ASN A 55 4.59 -1.76 10.17
C ASN A 55 3.53 -2.76 10.62
N TRP A 56 3.00 -2.57 11.83
CA TRP A 56 1.99 -3.47 12.39
C TRP A 56 0.60 -2.85 12.30
N VAL A 57 -0.35 -3.61 11.76
CA VAL A 57 -1.74 -3.23 11.59
C VAL A 57 -2.64 -4.22 12.29
N VAL A 58 -3.53 -3.73 13.14
CA VAL A 58 -4.49 -4.56 13.87
C VAL A 58 -5.90 -4.05 13.60
N LYS A 59 -6.78 -4.93 13.11
CA LYS A 59 -8.22 -4.68 13.10
C LYS A 59 -8.83 -5.22 14.36
N LEU A 60 -9.47 -4.32 15.10
CA LEU A 60 -10.29 -4.61 16.26
C LEU A 60 -11.77 -4.53 15.91
N GLY A 61 -12.58 -5.33 16.59
CA GLY A 61 -14.01 -5.09 16.71
C GLY A 61 -14.34 -4.07 17.80
N GLY A 62 -15.63 -3.77 17.97
CA GLY A 62 -16.09 -2.70 18.86
C GLY A 62 -15.83 -2.95 20.35
N ALA A 63 -15.60 -4.20 20.76
CA ALA A 63 -15.26 -4.58 22.13
C ALA A 63 -13.74 -4.80 22.33
N GLY A 64 -12.91 -4.49 21.33
CA GLY A 64 -11.45 -4.59 21.41
C GLY A 64 -10.90 -5.99 21.11
N GLU A 65 -11.73 -6.91 20.61
CA GLU A 65 -11.29 -8.21 20.10
C GLU A 65 -10.51 -8.05 18.78
N ILE A 66 -9.42 -8.80 18.62
CA ILE A 66 -8.65 -8.79 17.36
C ILE A 66 -9.43 -9.61 16.33
N GLN A 67 -9.82 -8.97 15.23
CA GLN A 67 -10.41 -9.63 14.07
C GLN A 67 -9.32 -10.18 13.15
N TRP A 68 -8.27 -9.38 12.92
CA TRP A 68 -7.06 -9.79 12.23
C TRP A 68 -5.92 -8.83 12.56
N GLN A 69 -4.70 -9.28 12.28
CA GLN A 69 -3.48 -8.48 12.38
C GLN A 69 -2.56 -8.78 11.18
N LYS A 70 -1.75 -7.80 10.78
CA LYS A 70 -0.75 -7.94 9.72
C LYS A 70 0.51 -7.15 10.03
N CYS A 71 1.65 -7.76 9.75
CA CYS A 71 2.92 -7.06 9.61
C CYS A 71 3.15 -6.76 8.12
N PHE A 72 3.44 -5.50 7.80
CA PHE A 72 3.80 -5.06 6.45
C PHE A 72 5.23 -4.53 6.46
N GLY A 73 6.09 -5.11 5.62
CA GLY A 73 7.51 -4.77 5.63
C GLY A 73 8.38 -5.70 4.81
N GLY A 74 9.66 -5.74 5.17
CA GLY A 74 10.66 -6.57 4.53
C GLY A 74 11.77 -6.96 5.50
N THR A 75 12.96 -7.26 4.99
CA THR A 75 14.06 -7.70 5.85
C THR A 75 14.78 -6.56 6.59
N GLY A 76 14.47 -5.31 6.25
CA GLY A 76 14.91 -4.10 6.95
C GLY A 76 13.88 -3.60 7.96
N ALA A 77 14.06 -2.35 8.42
CA ALA A 77 13.13 -1.70 9.34
C ALA A 77 12.14 -0.79 8.59
N GLU A 78 10.89 -0.81 9.03
CA GLU A 78 9.81 0.06 8.58
C GLU A 78 9.40 1.07 9.66
N GLN A 79 8.88 2.23 9.30
CA GLN A 79 8.35 3.19 10.27
C GLN A 79 7.06 3.83 9.76
N ALA A 80 5.93 3.37 10.27
CA ALA A 80 4.64 4.01 10.02
C ALA A 80 4.54 5.31 10.82
N TYR A 81 4.18 6.39 10.13
CA TYR A 81 3.95 7.70 10.77
C TYR A 81 2.47 8.00 10.91
N THR A 82 1.67 7.65 9.90
CA THR A 82 0.23 7.91 9.90
C THR A 82 -0.52 6.96 8.98
N ALA A 83 -1.83 6.86 9.19
CA ALA A 83 -2.73 6.14 8.30
C ALA A 83 -4.04 6.92 8.10
N ILE A 84 -4.65 6.73 6.93
CA ILE A 84 -5.99 7.24 6.62
C ILE A 84 -6.87 6.13 6.05
N GLN A 85 -8.17 6.22 6.27
CA GLN A 85 -9.14 5.41 5.53
C GLN A 85 -9.34 6.01 4.13
N THR A 86 -9.39 5.16 3.10
CA THR A 86 -9.64 5.56 1.72
C THR A 86 -11.14 5.46 1.38
N ILE A 87 -11.57 6.20 0.35
CA ILE A 87 -12.99 6.28 -0.04
C ILE A 87 -13.60 4.92 -0.45
N ASP A 88 -12.77 3.99 -0.92
CA ASP A 88 -13.17 2.64 -1.28
C ASP A 88 -13.14 1.66 -0.09
N GLY A 89 -13.02 2.16 1.14
CA GLY A 89 -13.09 1.37 2.38
C GLY A 89 -11.78 0.68 2.77
N GLY A 90 -10.71 0.89 2.00
CA GLY A 90 -9.35 0.50 2.37
C GLY A 90 -8.66 1.52 3.27
N TYR A 91 -7.34 1.36 3.39
CA TYR A 91 -6.50 2.22 4.22
C TYR A 91 -5.16 2.46 3.52
N LEU A 92 -4.58 3.62 3.75
CA LEU A 92 -3.26 4.00 3.26
C LEU A 92 -2.37 4.37 4.44
N ILE A 93 -1.21 3.72 4.55
CA ILE A 93 -0.15 4.08 5.50
C ILE A 93 0.88 4.94 4.77
N ALA A 94 1.34 5.97 5.45
CA ALA A 94 2.51 6.74 5.06
C ALA A 94 3.61 6.61 6.11
N GLY A 95 4.81 6.28 5.64
CA GLY A 95 5.96 5.97 6.47
C GLY A 95 7.25 5.97 5.67
N GLU A 96 8.24 5.26 6.20
CA GLU A 96 9.48 4.95 5.52
C GLU A 96 9.81 3.45 5.66
N SER A 97 10.66 2.97 4.78
CA SER A 97 11.20 1.62 4.81
C SER A 97 12.67 1.65 4.41
N SER A 98 13.48 0.83 5.07
CA SER A 98 14.85 0.51 4.66
C SER A 98 14.97 -0.82 3.92
N SER A 99 13.83 -1.49 3.68
CA SER A 99 13.74 -2.78 2.99
C SER A 99 13.68 -2.59 1.48
N ASN A 100 14.04 -3.65 0.75
CA ASN A 100 13.90 -3.72 -0.71
C ASN A 100 13.37 -5.10 -1.16
N ASP A 101 12.65 -5.77 -0.26
CA ASP A 101 12.08 -7.10 -0.40
C ASP A 101 10.81 -7.24 0.48
N GLY A 102 10.26 -8.45 0.56
CA GLY A 102 8.98 -8.70 1.24
C GLY A 102 7.83 -7.99 0.53
N ASP A 103 7.09 -7.18 1.29
CA ASP A 103 6.07 -6.27 0.79
C ASP A 103 6.66 -4.99 0.17
N VAL A 104 7.96 -4.74 0.25
CA VAL A 104 8.59 -3.54 -0.28
C VAL A 104 9.25 -3.86 -1.63
N SER A 105 8.75 -3.28 -2.72
CA SER A 105 9.22 -3.63 -4.08
C SER A 105 10.41 -2.82 -4.60
N SER A 106 10.74 -1.69 -3.97
CA SER A 106 11.83 -0.82 -4.40
C SER A 106 12.24 0.14 -3.28
N ASN A 107 13.55 0.30 -3.10
CA ASN A 107 14.20 1.26 -2.21
C ASN A 107 15.52 1.72 -2.86
N HIS A 108 15.84 3.01 -2.72
CA HIS A 108 16.96 3.70 -3.36
C HIS A 108 18.15 3.91 -2.40
N GLY A 109 18.25 3.08 -1.36
CA GLY A 109 19.21 3.15 -0.27
C GLY A 109 18.59 3.73 1.01
N GLY A 110 19.26 3.55 2.15
CA GLY A 110 18.83 4.13 3.43
C GLY A 110 17.35 3.88 3.75
N TYR A 111 16.70 4.86 4.37
CA TYR A 111 15.24 4.90 4.53
C TYR A 111 14.62 5.72 3.40
N ASP A 112 13.72 5.09 2.65
CA ASP A 112 12.92 5.74 1.62
C ASP A 112 11.47 5.86 2.08
N ALA A 113 10.79 6.92 1.62
CA ALA A 113 9.37 7.09 1.85
C ALA A 113 8.58 5.92 1.23
N TRP A 114 7.77 5.27 2.06
CA TRP A 114 6.95 4.13 1.65
C TRP A 114 5.47 4.41 1.90
N LEU A 115 4.68 4.16 0.86
CA LEU A 115 3.23 4.22 0.89
C LEU A 115 2.69 2.81 0.60
N VAL A 116 1.89 2.29 1.52
CA VAL A 116 1.23 0.98 1.36
C VAL A 116 -0.27 1.14 1.54
N LYS A 117 -1.03 0.74 0.51
CA LYS A 117 -2.50 0.70 0.55
C LYS A 117 -2.95 -0.75 0.71
N PHE A 118 -3.85 -0.99 1.65
CA PHE A 118 -4.49 -2.29 1.86
C PHE A 118 -6.01 -2.15 1.95
N ASN A 119 -6.72 -3.24 1.68
CA ASN A 119 -8.19 -3.27 1.76
C ASN A 119 -8.68 -3.51 3.20
N SER A 120 -9.99 -3.56 3.41
CA SER A 120 -10.59 -3.80 4.73
C SER A 120 -10.28 -5.18 5.34
N ALA A 121 -9.79 -6.13 4.53
CA ALA A 121 -9.37 -7.45 4.97
C ALA A 121 -7.85 -7.54 5.26
N GLY A 122 -7.11 -6.43 5.14
CA GLY A 122 -5.67 -6.39 5.37
C GLY A 122 -4.83 -6.84 4.18
N GLU A 123 -5.41 -6.96 2.98
CA GLU A 123 -4.67 -7.37 1.78
C GLU A 123 -4.12 -6.14 1.05
N ILE A 124 -2.83 -6.15 0.72
CA ILE A 124 -2.18 -5.07 -0.02
C ILE A 124 -2.80 -4.95 -1.42
N GLN A 125 -3.26 -3.75 -1.76
CA GLN A 125 -3.80 -3.41 -3.08
C GLN A 125 -2.77 -2.71 -3.97
N TRP A 126 -1.84 -1.96 -3.36
CA TRP A 126 -0.82 -1.19 -4.08
C TRP A 126 0.28 -0.69 -3.13
N GLN A 127 1.51 -0.67 -3.64
CA GLN A 127 2.69 -0.09 -2.99
C GLN A 127 3.51 0.67 -4.05
N ASN A 128 3.92 1.91 -3.80
CA ASN A 128 4.82 2.61 -4.73
C ASN A 128 5.59 3.73 -4.01
N PRO A 129 6.90 3.87 -4.29
CA PRO A 129 7.64 5.05 -3.90
C PRO A 129 7.26 6.22 -4.82
N MET A 130 6.67 7.27 -4.22
CA MET A 130 6.43 8.62 -4.75
C MET A 130 5.15 8.94 -5.58
N ALA A 131 4.31 9.75 -4.93
CA ALA A 131 3.52 10.92 -5.35
C ALA A 131 2.63 10.92 -6.62
N GLU A 132 3.00 10.31 -7.74
CA GLU A 132 2.27 10.55 -9.00
C GLU A 132 0.87 9.91 -9.02
N ARG A 133 0.60 8.93 -8.16
CA ARG A 133 -0.73 8.33 -7.97
C ARG A 133 -1.46 8.78 -6.71
N ALA A 134 -0.75 9.41 -5.76
CA ALA A 134 -1.38 10.01 -4.58
C ALA A 134 -2.34 11.14 -4.99
N MET A 135 -2.03 11.86 -6.08
CA MET A 135 -2.93 12.84 -6.67
C MET A 135 -4.19 12.24 -7.31
N MET A 136 -4.15 10.97 -7.72
CA MET A 136 -5.33 10.25 -8.25
C MET A 136 -6.23 9.72 -7.13
N MET A 137 -5.69 9.55 -5.91
CA MET A 137 -6.40 9.04 -4.74
C MET A 137 -7.13 10.13 -3.94
N LEU A 138 -6.76 11.42 -4.08
CA LEU A 138 -7.28 12.46 -3.18
C LEU A 138 -8.53 13.20 -3.65
N ASN A 139 -8.81 13.34 -4.96
CA ASN A 139 -10.13 13.76 -5.45
C ASN A 139 -10.19 13.79 -6.98
N LEU A 140 -11.08 13.01 -7.60
CA LEU A 140 -11.84 13.45 -8.77
C LEU A 140 -13.04 12.50 -8.97
N SER A 141 -14.13 12.82 -8.27
CA SER A 141 -15.50 12.58 -8.73
C SER A 141 -15.87 13.52 -9.90
N ILE A 142 -14.97 13.63 -10.88
CA ILE A 142 -15.28 14.07 -12.23
C ILE A 142 -14.53 13.09 -13.10
N LYS A 143 -15.25 12.20 -13.79
CA LYS A 143 -14.64 11.43 -14.88
C LYS A 143 -14.08 12.47 -15.87
N PRO A 144 -12.76 12.61 -16.07
CA PRO A 144 -12.32 13.21 -17.30
C PRO A 144 -12.75 12.22 -18.38
N LYS A 145 -13.73 12.66 -19.17
CA LYS A 145 -14.12 12.12 -20.46
C LYS A 145 -12.91 11.42 -21.09
N MET A 146 -13.02 10.11 -21.31
CA MET A 146 -11.95 9.28 -21.87
C MET A 146 -11.24 10.00 -23.00
N ALA A 147 -9.98 10.37 -22.78
CA ALA A 147 -9.05 10.72 -23.83
C ALA A 147 -8.18 9.49 -24.04
N ASP A 148 -8.51 8.77 -25.11
CA ASP A 148 -7.66 7.90 -25.92
C ASP A 148 -6.33 7.46 -25.29
N LEU A 149 -6.29 6.21 -24.80
CA LEU A 149 -5.09 5.54 -24.28
C LEU A 149 -4.41 4.67 -25.36
N SER A 150 -4.58 4.99 -26.66
CA SER A 150 -3.99 4.22 -27.77
C SER A 150 -2.46 4.13 -27.76
N TRP A 151 -1.76 4.92 -26.95
CA TRP A 151 -0.31 4.83 -26.76
C TRP A 151 0.14 3.77 -25.73
N LEU A 152 -0.78 3.10 -25.03
CA LEU A 152 -0.48 1.98 -24.11
C LEU A 152 -0.40 0.61 -24.81
N GLU A 153 -0.92 0.49 -26.03
CA GLU A 153 -0.69 -0.67 -26.89
C GLU A 153 0.48 -0.38 -27.83
N LYS A 154 1.70 -0.75 -27.45
CA LYS A 154 2.80 -0.77 -28.43
C LYS A 154 2.48 -1.85 -29.48
N PRO A 155 2.48 -1.55 -30.80
CA PRO A 155 2.24 -2.59 -31.79
C PRO A 155 3.37 -3.61 -31.78
N SER A 156 3.00 -4.89 -31.83
CA SER A 156 3.89 -6.04 -32.00
C SER A 156 4.65 -5.94 -33.33
N PRO A 157 5.97 -6.22 -33.38
CA PRO A 157 6.72 -6.14 -34.62
C PRO A 157 6.41 -7.37 -35.46
N THR A 158 5.52 -7.23 -36.45
CA THR A 158 5.33 -8.24 -37.48
C THR A 158 6.00 -7.81 -38.79
N MET A 159 6.92 -8.68 -39.22
CA MET A 159 7.66 -8.74 -40.49
C MET A 159 7.03 -7.96 -41.65
N ALA A 160 7.76 -6.98 -42.17
CA ALA A 160 7.57 -6.52 -43.54
C ALA A 160 8.25 -7.51 -44.50
N MET A 161 7.46 -8.33 -45.20
CA MET A 161 7.88 -8.89 -46.48
C MET A 161 7.88 -7.76 -47.52
N SER A 162 8.98 -7.59 -48.24
CA SER A 162 9.10 -6.64 -49.35
C SER A 162 8.27 -7.12 -50.56
N PRO A 163 7.47 -6.26 -51.20
CA PRO A 163 6.98 -6.55 -52.54
C PRO A 163 7.98 -6.06 -53.59
N VAL A 164 8.34 -6.99 -54.46
CA VAL A 164 8.92 -6.76 -55.80
C VAL A 164 7.87 -6.06 -56.67
N PHE A 165 8.22 -4.94 -57.32
CA PHE A 165 7.57 -4.52 -58.57
C PHE A 165 8.55 -3.80 -59.51
N THR A 166 8.29 -4.03 -60.80
CA THR A 166 9.14 -3.86 -61.98
C THR A 166 8.93 -2.53 -62.73
N ALA A 167 10.02 -2.09 -63.37
CA ALA A 167 10.15 -1.54 -64.73
C ALA A 167 9.40 -0.26 -65.20
N GLU A 168 10.24 0.72 -65.58
CA GLU A 168 10.34 1.41 -66.89
C GLU A 168 9.92 2.89 -67.07
N TRP A 169 10.82 3.57 -67.82
CA TRP A 169 10.71 4.73 -68.74
C TRP A 169 11.41 6.08 -68.40
N ILE A 170 11.99 6.62 -69.48
CA ILE A 170 12.43 8.01 -69.83
C ILE A 170 13.95 8.25 -69.65
N SER A 171 14.72 8.80 -70.62
CA SER A 171 14.42 9.57 -71.86
C SER A 171 15.48 9.33 -72.96
N ARG A 172 15.06 9.56 -74.22
CA ARG A 172 15.94 10.06 -75.29
C ARG A 172 15.60 11.52 -75.58
N SER A 173 16.60 12.38 -75.59
CA SER A 173 16.96 13.33 -76.66
C SER A 173 18.34 13.87 -76.36
#